data_AF-A0A952SPL5-F1
#
_entry.id   AF-A0A952SPL5-F1
#
_cell.length_a   1.000
_cell.length_b   1.000
_cell.length_c   1.000
_cell.angle_alpha   90.00
_cell.angle_beta   90.00
_cell.angle_gamma   90.00
#
_symmetry.space_group_name_H-M   'P 1'
#
loop_
_entity.id
_entity.type
_entity.pdbx_description
1 polymer ?
#
loop_
_entity_poly.entity_id
_entity_poly.type
_entity_poly.pdbx_seq_one_letter_code
_entity_poly.pdbx_strand_id
1 'polypeptide(L)'
;MRGAKMASALVSSNRAGVLKSVVLACVLGTAFGVPTARAGDECEPRWSALTGPGGTGVSDPSGSSFVRALAVFDDGGGAALYAGGFFSTAGGVTVNGIARWDGASWSPLGSGIAGEFLPTVWALTVFDDGTGPALYAGGSDFTTAGGVTVNNIARWDGSAWSALTGPGGTGVDFTVAALTVFDDGSGPALYVGGNFTSAGGVTVNRIARWNGSAWSGLTGPGGTGVNGTVWSLTVFDDGSGGGPALYAGGVFTTAGGVTVNRIARWDGSAWSALTGSGGTGVGSWVNAMAVFDDGTGSALYAGGIFITAGGVTVNRIARWDGSVWSPLTVPGGTGVNGQISALRVFDDGTGPALYAGGYFDTAGGLTVNRVARWDGSTWSTLTGPGGTGVMSPGGVLALMAFDHGIGAGPALYAGGDFTTAGGVTANGIAKWQGCAVTPPPCLADINGDGVLDFFDVQMFLSLYASGNLAADFTGDGTLDFFDVQAFLNLYAAGCP
;
A
#
# COMPACT_ATOMS: atom_id res chain seq x y z
N MET A 1 73.13 -30.43 -14.41
CA MET A 1 73.84 -31.32 -13.46
C MET A 1 73.60 -30.82 -12.05
N ARG A 2 73.15 -31.72 -11.17
CA ARG A 2 73.27 -31.80 -9.70
C ARG A 2 73.55 -30.54 -8.86
N GLY A 3 72.83 -30.49 -7.72
CA GLY A 3 73.36 -30.08 -6.41
C GLY A 3 72.75 -28.78 -5.89
N ALA A 4 71.78 -28.78 -4.98
CA ALA A 4 71.77 -29.20 -3.57
C ALA A 4 72.35 -28.16 -2.59
N LYS A 5 71.48 -27.83 -1.60
CA LYS A 5 71.72 -27.55 -0.17
C LYS A 5 72.11 -26.14 0.31
N MET A 6 71.13 -25.59 1.05
CA MET A 6 71.18 -25.16 2.47
C MET A 6 72.11 -24.01 2.90
N ALA A 7 71.42 -22.90 3.22
CA ALA A 7 71.33 -22.26 4.54
C ALA A 7 72.58 -21.71 5.24
N SER A 8 72.50 -20.40 5.49
CA SER A 8 72.59 -19.75 6.82
C SER A 8 73.70 -18.68 6.95
N ALA A 9 73.23 -17.46 7.26
CA ALA A 9 73.80 -16.46 8.18
C ALA A 9 75.20 -15.88 7.85
N LEU A 10 75.51 -14.60 8.03
CA LEU A 10 74.85 -13.33 8.40
C LEU A 10 75.99 -12.27 8.36
N VAL A 11 75.64 -11.00 8.56
CA VAL A 11 76.52 -9.86 8.98
C VAL A 11 77.10 -9.04 7.81
N SER A 12 76.39 -7.97 7.39
CA SER A 12 76.47 -6.56 7.85
C SER A 12 77.60 -5.79 7.13
N SER A 13 77.52 -4.51 6.79
CA SER A 13 76.76 -3.33 7.23
C SER A 13 76.93 -2.30 6.09
N ASN A 14 76.25 -1.16 5.95
CA ASN A 14 76.12 -0.04 6.87
C ASN A 14 75.44 1.09 6.05
N ARG A 15 74.31 1.68 6.43
CA ARG A 15 74.14 2.97 7.15
C ARG A 15 72.71 3.46 6.83
N ALA A 16 71.95 4.21 7.63
CA ALA A 16 72.04 4.67 9.01
C ALA A 16 70.68 5.37 9.31
N GLY A 17 70.18 5.29 10.54
CA GLY A 17 68.99 6.05 10.99
C GLY A 17 68.52 5.61 12.37
N VAL A 18 68.76 6.45 13.37
CA VAL A 18 68.86 6.14 14.81
C VAL A 18 67.49 6.11 15.54
N LEU A 19 67.46 5.33 16.61
CA LEU A 19 66.38 4.96 17.54
C LEU A 19 66.34 5.85 18.80
N LYS A 20 65.21 5.78 19.53
CA LYS A 20 64.93 6.10 20.97
C LYS A 20 64.51 7.57 21.27
N SER A 21 63.47 7.90 22.04
CA SER A 21 62.63 7.20 23.06
C SER A 21 61.28 7.93 23.20
N VAL A 22 60.25 7.32 23.83
CA VAL A 22 59.42 7.89 24.93
C VAL A 22 58.31 6.90 25.34
N VAL A 23 58.44 6.45 26.60
CA VAL A 23 57.43 6.19 27.66
C VAL A 23 56.23 5.26 27.43
N LEU A 24 56.26 4.18 28.21
CA LEU A 24 55.15 3.32 28.61
C LEU A 24 54.32 4.03 29.71
N ALA A 25 53.01 4.21 29.49
CA ALA A 25 52.05 4.59 30.52
C ALA A 25 50.85 3.65 30.48
N CYS A 26 50.60 3.01 31.62
CA CYS A 26 49.45 2.17 31.90
C CYS A 26 48.30 3.09 32.36
N VAL A 27 47.13 3.02 31.73
CA VAL A 27 45.87 3.54 32.28
C VAL A 27 44.80 2.48 32.10
N LEU A 28 44.22 2.07 33.24
CA LEU A 28 43.02 1.26 33.33
C LEU A 28 41.87 1.97 32.58
N GLY A 29 41.57 1.48 31.38
CA GLY A 29 40.35 1.80 30.66
C GLY A 29 39.35 0.67 30.87
N THR A 30 38.23 1.00 31.50
CA THR A 30 37.03 0.16 31.62
C THR A 30 36.72 -0.53 30.30
N ALA A 31 36.52 -1.85 30.33
CA ALA A 31 35.90 -2.57 29.23
C ALA A 31 34.48 -2.02 29.03
N PHE A 32 34.35 -1.01 28.17
CA PHE A 32 33.10 -0.83 27.45
C PHE A 32 33.02 -2.02 26.51
N GLY A 33 32.22 -3.01 26.90
CA GLY A 33 31.74 -3.99 25.95
C GLY A 33 31.12 -3.19 24.82
N VAL A 34 31.80 -3.14 23.67
CA VAL A 34 31.09 -3.03 22.41
C VAL A 34 30.09 -4.19 22.45
N PRO A 35 28.77 -3.95 22.40
CA PRO A 35 27.87 -5.06 22.21
C PRO A 35 28.25 -5.63 20.86
N THR A 36 28.96 -6.76 20.88
CA THR A 36 28.91 -7.71 19.78
C THR A 36 27.43 -7.99 19.59
N ALA A 37 26.85 -7.45 18.51
CA ALA A 37 25.53 -7.84 18.06
C ALA A 37 25.51 -9.38 18.09
N ARG A 38 24.64 -9.94 18.93
CA ARG A 38 24.44 -11.37 18.91
C ARG A 38 23.84 -11.71 17.56
N ALA A 39 24.42 -12.68 16.87
CA ALA A 39 23.65 -13.47 15.92
C ALA A 39 22.45 -14.05 16.70
N GLY A 40 21.25 -13.48 16.50
CA GLY A 40 20.04 -13.87 17.22
C GLY A 40 19.10 -12.76 17.70
N ASP A 41 19.16 -11.52 17.21
CA ASP A 41 17.97 -10.65 17.29
C ASP A 41 16.94 -11.19 16.28
N GLU A 42 16.13 -12.16 16.73
CA GLU A 42 14.97 -12.64 15.99
C GLU A 42 14.14 -11.43 15.60
N CYS A 43 13.85 -11.28 14.30
CA CYS A 43 12.95 -10.25 13.85
C CYS A 43 11.63 -10.45 14.60
N GLU A 44 11.19 -9.44 15.36
CA GLU A 44 9.90 -9.44 16.02
C GLU A 44 8.97 -8.50 15.24
N PRO A 45 7.74 -8.93 14.89
CA PRO A 45 6.79 -8.04 14.25
C PRO A 45 6.53 -6.85 15.16
N ARG A 46 6.41 -5.65 14.61
CA ARG A 46 6.22 -4.46 15.45
C ARG A 46 5.32 -3.42 14.80
N TRP A 47 4.53 -2.78 15.66
CA TRP A 47 3.82 -1.55 15.33
C TRP A 47 4.69 -0.35 15.66
N SER A 48 4.65 0.67 14.80
CA SER A 48 5.33 1.94 14.98
C SER A 48 4.43 3.09 14.54
N ALA A 49 4.52 4.22 15.25
CA ALA A 49 3.84 5.44 14.87
C ALA A 49 4.63 6.16 13.78
N LEU A 50 3.93 6.83 12.86
CA LEU A 50 4.56 7.79 11.95
C LEU A 50 4.64 9.13 12.66
N THR A 51 5.85 9.55 13.02
CA THR A 51 6.07 10.70 13.90
C THR A 51 6.51 11.94 13.14
N GLY A 52 6.37 13.11 13.75
CA GLY A 52 6.96 14.35 13.27
C GLY A 52 7.35 15.26 14.43
N PRO A 53 7.86 16.48 14.15
CA PRO A 53 8.39 17.39 15.16
C PRO A 53 7.43 17.72 16.30
N GLY A 54 6.12 17.63 16.08
CA GLY A 54 5.09 18.04 17.03
C GLY A 54 4.09 16.96 17.43
N GLY A 55 4.28 15.69 17.05
CA GLY A 55 3.36 14.62 17.49
C GLY A 55 3.49 13.29 16.77
N THR A 56 2.57 12.37 17.10
CA THR A 56 2.46 11.04 16.50
C THR A 56 1.17 10.92 15.67
N GLY A 57 1.32 10.52 14.41
CA GLY A 57 0.21 10.33 13.48
C GLY A 57 -0.49 11.62 13.04
N VAL A 58 -1.81 11.57 12.87
CA VAL A 58 -2.66 12.70 12.44
C VAL A 58 -3.46 13.28 13.60
N SER A 59 -3.83 14.56 13.52
CA SER A 59 -4.69 15.19 14.52
C SER A 59 -5.50 16.37 13.96
N ASP A 60 -6.56 16.73 14.68
CA ASP A 60 -7.41 17.88 14.39
C ASP A 60 -7.83 18.62 15.68
N PRO A 61 -7.94 19.96 15.68
CA PRO A 61 -8.42 20.74 16.83
C PRO A 61 -9.80 20.36 17.35
N SER A 62 -10.65 19.75 16.53
CA SER A 62 -11.95 19.22 16.96
C SER A 62 -11.83 18.01 17.90
N GLY A 63 -10.65 17.40 17.99
CA GLY A 63 -10.41 16.17 18.74
C GLY A 63 -10.83 14.88 18.00
N SER A 64 -11.38 15.00 16.79
CA SER A 64 -11.70 13.86 15.92
C SER A 64 -10.81 13.91 14.69
N SER A 65 -10.08 12.84 14.39
CA SER A 65 -9.25 12.76 13.19
C SER A 65 -9.09 11.32 12.75
N PHE A 66 -9.13 11.09 11.44
CA PHE A 66 -8.96 9.75 10.89
C PHE A 66 -8.32 9.78 9.50
N VAL A 67 -7.57 8.73 9.18
CA VAL A 67 -7.09 8.46 7.82
C VAL A 67 -8.06 7.48 7.17
N ARG A 68 -8.60 7.84 6.00
CA ARG A 68 -9.58 7.05 5.27
C ARG A 68 -9.07 6.53 3.92
N ALA A 69 -8.02 7.13 3.39
CA ALA A 69 -7.40 6.74 2.14
C ALA A 69 -5.89 6.72 2.29
N LEU A 70 -5.25 5.72 1.67
CA LEU A 70 -3.80 5.61 1.56
C LEU A 70 -3.45 5.29 0.10
N ALA A 71 -2.44 5.98 -0.44
CA ALA A 71 -1.87 5.72 -1.76
C ALA A 71 -0.34 5.76 -1.69
N VAL A 72 0.31 5.09 -2.63
CA VAL A 72 1.74 5.27 -2.88
C VAL A 72 1.87 6.02 -4.20
N PHE A 73 2.66 7.08 -4.22
CA PHE A 73 2.89 7.88 -5.42
C PHE A 73 4.33 8.41 -5.41
N ASP A 74 4.93 8.50 -6.58
CA ASP A 74 6.22 9.15 -6.79
C ASP A 74 5.96 10.50 -7.49
N ASP A 75 6.19 11.58 -6.77
CA ASP A 75 6.05 12.96 -7.26
C ASP A 75 7.34 13.50 -7.89
N GLY A 76 8.30 12.61 -8.22
CA GLY A 76 9.63 12.95 -8.72
C GLY A 76 10.69 13.03 -7.62
N GLY A 77 10.30 12.88 -6.35
CA GLY A 77 11.19 12.82 -5.19
C GLY A 77 11.45 11.39 -4.67
N GLY A 78 11.00 10.37 -5.41
CA GLY A 78 10.94 8.98 -4.96
C GLY A 78 9.56 8.64 -4.41
N ALA A 79 9.21 7.35 -4.47
CA ALA A 79 7.94 6.85 -3.97
C ALA A 79 7.74 7.22 -2.49
N ALA A 80 6.53 7.71 -2.18
CA ALA A 80 6.14 8.10 -0.83
C ALA A 80 4.71 7.64 -0.52
N LEU A 81 4.39 7.57 0.78
CA LEU A 81 3.04 7.26 1.24
C LEU A 81 2.22 8.56 1.31
N TYR A 82 1.03 8.55 0.75
CA TYR A 82 0.06 9.64 0.83
C TYR A 82 -1.12 9.22 1.67
N ALA A 83 -1.45 10.02 2.67
CA ALA A 83 -2.60 9.81 3.55
C ALA A 83 -3.66 10.87 3.28
N GLY A 84 -4.90 10.43 3.11
CA GLY A 84 -6.08 11.28 2.96
C GLY A 84 -7.15 10.94 3.98
N GLY A 85 -7.88 11.94 4.48
CA GLY A 85 -8.93 11.72 5.47
C GLY A 85 -9.47 13.03 6.03
N PHE A 86 -9.86 12.99 7.31
CA PHE A 86 -10.26 14.17 8.07
C PHE A 86 -9.20 14.42 9.15
N PHE A 87 -8.33 15.40 8.91
CA PHE A 87 -7.31 15.88 9.83
C PHE A 87 -6.75 17.21 9.31
N SER A 88 -6.27 18.08 10.20
CA SER A 88 -5.59 19.33 9.80
C SER A 88 -4.08 19.25 9.96
N THR A 89 -3.57 18.31 10.76
CA THR A 89 -2.14 18.14 11.01
C THR A 89 -1.69 16.68 10.90
N ALA A 90 -0.43 16.47 10.53
CA ALA A 90 0.27 15.19 10.56
C ALA A 90 1.68 15.38 11.12
N GLY A 91 2.04 14.64 12.18
CA GLY A 91 3.32 14.82 12.89
C GLY A 91 3.55 16.23 13.44
N GLY A 92 2.49 17.01 13.67
CA GLY A 92 2.54 18.42 14.05
C GLY A 92 2.68 19.42 12.89
N VAL A 93 2.80 18.94 11.65
CA VAL A 93 2.83 19.78 10.44
C VAL A 93 1.40 20.02 9.95
N THR A 94 1.06 21.27 9.60
CA THR A 94 -0.24 21.59 8.97
C THR A 94 -0.28 21.09 7.53
N VAL A 95 -1.28 20.27 7.21
CA VAL A 95 -1.39 19.54 5.93
C VAL A 95 -2.79 19.60 5.30
N ASN A 96 -3.84 19.81 6.11
CA ASN A 96 -5.23 19.98 5.68
C ASN A 96 -5.77 18.83 4.79
N GLY A 97 -6.16 17.72 5.43
CA GLY A 97 -6.91 16.61 4.84
C GLY A 97 -6.11 15.66 3.96
N ILE A 98 -4.90 16.05 3.53
CA ILE A 98 -4.00 15.22 2.74
C ILE A 98 -2.53 15.51 3.06
N ALA A 99 -1.72 14.47 3.21
CA ALA A 99 -0.30 14.60 3.58
C ALA A 99 0.57 13.55 2.89
N ARG A 100 1.82 13.91 2.61
CA ARG A 100 2.89 13.03 2.09
C ARG A 100 3.83 12.63 3.23
N TRP A 101 4.17 11.35 3.31
CA TRP A 101 5.15 10.78 4.22
C TRP A 101 6.31 10.18 3.42
N ASP A 102 7.49 10.77 3.56
CA ASP A 102 8.70 10.37 2.82
C ASP A 102 9.45 9.19 3.46
N GLY A 103 9.01 8.72 4.63
CA GLY A 103 9.71 7.70 5.43
C GLY A 103 10.27 8.23 6.74
N ALA A 104 10.42 9.56 6.85
CA ALA A 104 10.96 10.26 8.01
C ALA A 104 10.14 11.49 8.41
N SER A 105 9.50 12.17 7.47
CA SER A 105 8.81 13.44 7.69
C SER A 105 7.49 13.55 6.92
N TRP A 106 6.56 14.30 7.54
CA TRP A 106 5.29 14.68 6.93
C TRP A 106 5.43 16.00 6.20
N SER A 107 4.86 16.11 5.00
CA SER A 107 4.79 17.34 4.21
C SER A 107 3.40 17.58 3.62
N PRO A 108 2.98 18.84 3.46
CA PRO A 108 1.71 19.20 2.84
C PRO A 108 1.77 19.10 1.31
N LEU A 109 0.62 18.91 0.67
CA LEU A 109 0.46 19.06 -0.78
C LEU A 109 -0.11 20.45 -1.09
N GLY A 110 0.77 21.44 -1.26
CA GLY A 110 0.36 22.84 -1.36
C GLY A 110 -0.32 23.32 -0.08
N SER A 111 -1.49 23.96 -0.19
CA SER A 111 -2.32 24.33 0.98
C SER A 111 -3.24 23.20 1.47
N GLY A 112 -3.19 22.02 0.85
CA GLY A 112 -4.07 20.88 1.12
C GLY A 112 -5.48 21.06 0.57
N ILE A 113 -6.43 20.33 1.18
CA ILE A 113 -7.84 20.26 0.78
C ILE A 113 -8.68 21.16 1.69
N ALA A 114 -9.57 21.96 1.09
CA ALA A 114 -10.47 22.84 1.84
C ALA A 114 -11.88 22.89 1.24
N GLY A 115 -12.85 23.21 2.09
CA GLY A 115 -14.28 23.18 1.78
C GLY A 115 -15.12 23.72 2.93
N GLU A 116 -16.43 23.80 2.71
CA GLU A 116 -17.36 24.48 3.62
C GLU A 116 -17.75 23.61 4.84
N PHE A 117 -17.84 22.29 4.66
CA PHE A 117 -18.39 21.38 5.67
C PHE A 117 -17.51 20.13 5.85
N LEU A 118 -16.48 20.22 6.69
CA LEU A 118 -15.59 19.09 7.05
C LEU A 118 -15.06 18.32 5.82
N PRO A 119 -14.31 19.00 4.93
CA PRO A 119 -13.78 18.37 3.72
C PRO A 119 -12.98 17.13 4.09
N THR A 120 -13.33 16.00 3.46
CA THR A 120 -12.73 14.70 3.77
C THR A 120 -12.26 14.05 2.47
N VAL A 121 -11.03 13.54 2.45
CA VAL A 121 -10.54 12.70 1.34
C VAL A 121 -10.92 11.25 1.62
N TRP A 122 -11.74 10.66 0.76
CA TRP A 122 -12.27 9.30 0.92
C TRP A 122 -11.53 8.26 0.09
N ALA A 123 -10.94 8.68 -1.03
CA ALA A 123 -10.22 7.79 -1.94
C ALA A 123 -9.00 8.48 -2.54
N LEU A 124 -7.93 7.70 -2.70
CA LEU A 124 -6.70 8.10 -3.38
C LEU A 124 -6.33 7.01 -4.39
N THR A 125 -5.93 7.39 -5.60
CA THR A 125 -5.38 6.46 -6.58
C THR A 125 -4.38 7.17 -7.49
N VAL A 126 -3.42 6.44 -8.04
CA VAL A 126 -2.52 6.98 -9.08
C VAL A 126 -3.08 6.62 -10.44
N PHE A 127 -3.09 7.58 -11.35
CA PHE A 127 -3.49 7.37 -12.73
C PHE A 127 -2.61 8.24 -13.65
N ASP A 128 -2.17 7.67 -14.76
CA ASP A 128 -1.55 8.41 -15.85
C ASP A 128 -2.62 8.65 -16.93
N ASP A 129 -3.00 9.91 -17.07
CA ASP A 129 -3.99 10.39 -18.04
C ASP A 129 -3.37 10.74 -19.40
N GLY A 130 -2.12 10.35 -19.64
CA GLY A 130 -1.32 10.71 -20.80
C GLY A 130 -0.47 11.96 -20.58
N THR A 131 -0.52 12.58 -19.40
CA THR A 131 0.37 13.70 -19.02
C THR A 131 1.39 13.32 -17.94
N GLY A 132 1.53 12.01 -17.68
CA GLY A 132 2.39 11.44 -16.66
C GLY A 132 1.59 10.99 -15.43
N PRO A 133 2.18 10.11 -14.58
CA PRO A 133 1.53 9.65 -13.37
C PRO A 133 1.16 10.80 -12.44
N ALA A 134 -0.07 10.79 -11.95
CA ALA A 134 -0.56 11.77 -10.99
C ALA A 134 -1.42 11.11 -9.90
N LEU A 135 -1.45 11.74 -8.73
CA LEU A 135 -2.31 11.32 -7.62
C LEU A 135 -3.69 11.98 -7.76
N TYR A 136 -4.72 11.15 -7.82
CA TYR A 136 -6.11 11.60 -7.85
C TYR A 136 -6.72 11.45 -6.46
N ALA A 137 -7.30 12.54 -5.95
CA ALA A 137 -7.97 12.58 -4.66
C ALA A 137 -9.46 12.80 -4.85
N GLY A 138 -10.26 11.86 -4.35
CA GLY A 138 -11.72 11.91 -4.33
C GLY A 138 -12.24 11.98 -2.89
N GLY A 139 -13.34 12.68 -2.67
CA GLY A 139 -13.84 12.89 -1.32
C GLY A 139 -15.21 13.54 -1.25
N SER A 140 -15.49 14.20 -0.12
CA SER A 140 -16.74 14.92 0.13
C SER A 140 -16.46 16.33 0.61
N ASP A 141 -17.36 17.23 0.22
CA ASP A 141 -17.50 18.60 0.73
C ASP A 141 -16.27 19.49 0.56
N PHE A 142 -15.34 19.13 -0.34
CA PHE A 142 -14.20 19.99 -0.68
C PHE A 142 -14.39 20.70 -2.03
N THR A 143 -14.17 22.01 -1.99
CA THR A 143 -14.37 22.95 -3.10
C THR A 143 -13.06 23.53 -3.60
N THR A 144 -11.96 23.31 -2.87
CA THR A 144 -10.62 23.72 -3.28
C THR A 144 -9.56 22.67 -2.93
N ALA A 145 -8.53 22.59 -3.76
CA ALA A 145 -7.31 21.81 -3.52
C ALA A 145 -6.10 22.69 -3.89
N GLY A 146 -5.22 22.97 -2.94
CA GLY A 146 -4.09 23.89 -3.16
C GLY A 146 -4.50 25.30 -3.57
N GLY A 147 -5.71 25.76 -3.20
CA GLY A 147 -6.29 27.03 -3.66
C GLY A 147 -6.94 26.99 -5.05
N VAL A 148 -6.83 25.88 -5.78
CA VAL A 148 -7.51 25.68 -7.07
C VAL A 148 -8.95 25.26 -6.83
N THR A 149 -9.91 25.91 -7.51
CA THR A 149 -11.32 25.50 -7.46
C THR A 149 -11.50 24.12 -8.08
N VAL A 150 -11.99 23.19 -7.28
CA VAL A 150 -12.30 21.81 -7.65
C VAL A 150 -13.68 21.46 -7.08
N ASN A 151 -14.16 20.25 -7.33
CA ASN A 151 -15.43 19.81 -6.75
C ASN A 151 -15.37 18.31 -6.46
N ASN A 152 -15.06 17.96 -5.21
CA ASN A 152 -15.00 16.58 -4.67
C ASN A 152 -14.03 15.60 -5.37
N ILE A 153 -13.34 16.03 -6.43
CA ILE A 153 -12.24 15.30 -7.06
C ILE A 153 -11.19 16.27 -7.63
N ALA A 154 -9.92 15.97 -7.42
CA ALA A 154 -8.78 16.76 -7.87
C ALA A 154 -7.59 15.88 -8.27
N ARG A 155 -6.72 16.40 -9.13
CA ARG A 155 -5.48 15.74 -9.61
C ARG A 155 -4.26 16.50 -9.10
N TRP A 156 -3.29 15.79 -8.53
CA TRP A 156 -2.00 16.30 -8.08
C TRP A 156 -0.89 15.75 -8.97
N ASP A 157 -0.19 16.64 -9.68
CA ASP A 157 0.87 16.27 -10.63
C ASP A 157 2.25 16.06 -9.99
N GLY A 158 2.33 16.10 -8.66
CA GLY A 158 3.57 16.12 -7.90
C GLY A 158 3.96 17.51 -7.40
N SER A 159 3.41 18.57 -8.01
CA SER A 159 3.74 19.97 -7.68
C SER A 159 2.53 20.89 -7.55
N ALA A 160 1.46 20.64 -8.30
CA ALA A 160 0.27 21.46 -8.37
C ALA A 160 -1.01 20.62 -8.44
N TRP A 161 -2.06 21.19 -7.86
CA TRP A 161 -3.41 20.66 -7.97
C TRP A 161 -4.07 21.18 -9.26
N SER A 162 -4.89 20.33 -9.88
CA SER A 162 -5.71 20.67 -11.03
C SER A 162 -7.10 20.04 -10.93
N ALA A 163 -8.06 20.70 -11.57
CA ALA A 163 -9.44 20.28 -11.63
C ALA A 163 -9.66 19.28 -12.77
N LEU A 164 -10.50 18.27 -12.54
CA LEU A 164 -11.05 17.46 -13.62
C LEU A 164 -12.27 18.20 -14.17
N THR A 165 -12.26 18.57 -15.44
CA THR A 165 -13.31 19.39 -16.06
C THR A 165 -14.08 18.61 -17.10
N GLY A 166 -15.30 19.02 -17.38
CA GLY A 166 -16.10 18.51 -18.48
C GLY A 166 -16.93 19.62 -19.12
N PRO A 167 -17.74 19.29 -20.13
CA PRO A 167 -18.45 20.29 -20.95
C PRO A 167 -19.43 21.16 -20.16
N GLY A 168 -19.90 20.71 -18.99
CA GLY A 168 -20.87 21.43 -18.17
C GLY A 168 -20.40 21.75 -16.75
N GLY A 169 -19.11 21.58 -16.42
CA GLY A 169 -18.60 21.98 -15.11
C GLY A 169 -17.33 21.26 -14.66
N THR A 170 -17.03 21.42 -13.37
CA THR A 170 -15.83 20.89 -12.71
C THR A 170 -16.22 19.78 -11.73
N GLY A 171 -15.43 18.71 -11.70
CA GLY A 171 -15.48 17.62 -10.72
C GLY A 171 -16.83 16.90 -10.69
N VAL A 172 -17.28 16.52 -9.50
CA VAL A 172 -18.55 15.79 -9.30
C VAL A 172 -19.42 16.45 -8.23
N ASP A 173 -20.74 16.31 -8.34
CA ASP A 173 -21.73 17.02 -7.50
C ASP A 173 -21.81 16.54 -6.03
N PHE A 174 -21.37 15.32 -5.71
CA PHE A 174 -21.37 14.74 -4.35
C PHE A 174 -20.15 13.84 -4.12
N THR A 175 -20.18 13.05 -3.03
CA THR A 175 -19.07 12.21 -2.57
C THR A 175 -18.51 11.27 -3.63
N VAL A 176 -17.19 11.30 -3.81
CA VAL A 176 -16.41 10.21 -4.40
C VAL A 176 -15.91 9.31 -3.27
N ALA A 177 -16.22 8.02 -3.33
CA ALA A 177 -15.87 7.07 -2.29
C ALA A 177 -14.89 5.97 -2.76
N ALA A 178 -14.76 5.76 -4.07
CA ALA A 178 -13.85 4.78 -4.66
C ALA A 178 -13.23 5.32 -5.95
N LEU A 179 -11.95 5.01 -6.14
CA LEU A 179 -11.18 5.33 -7.35
C LEU A 179 -10.38 4.08 -7.75
N THR A 180 -10.39 3.73 -9.02
CA THR A 180 -9.62 2.60 -9.56
C THR A 180 -9.31 2.84 -11.02
N VAL A 181 -8.12 2.47 -11.48
CA VAL A 181 -7.78 2.48 -12.90
C VAL A 181 -8.21 1.15 -13.51
N PHE A 182 -8.88 1.20 -14.65
CA PHE A 182 -9.26 0.02 -15.42
C PHE A 182 -9.15 0.33 -16.91
N ASP A 183 -8.64 -0.64 -17.67
CA ASP A 183 -8.65 -0.63 -19.13
C ASP A 183 -9.77 -1.57 -19.60
N ASP A 184 -10.81 -0.97 -20.18
CA ASP A 184 -11.97 -1.66 -20.75
C ASP A 184 -11.78 -2.06 -22.22
N GLY A 185 -10.54 -1.97 -22.73
CA GLY A 185 -10.19 -2.14 -24.14
C GLY A 185 -10.18 -0.84 -24.94
N SER A 186 -10.55 0.29 -24.34
CA SER A 186 -10.41 1.63 -24.94
C SER A 186 -9.25 2.45 -24.35
N GLY A 187 -8.35 1.79 -23.62
CA GLY A 187 -7.21 2.37 -22.94
C GLY A 187 -7.47 2.60 -21.44
N PRO A 188 -6.41 2.73 -20.63
CA PRO A 188 -6.53 2.98 -19.20
C PRO A 188 -7.37 4.23 -18.92
N ALA A 189 -8.33 4.10 -18.01
CA ALA A 189 -9.13 5.21 -17.54
C ALA A 189 -9.34 5.13 -16.03
N LEU A 190 -9.61 6.30 -15.43
CA LEU A 190 -9.98 6.40 -14.04
C LEU A 190 -11.48 6.14 -13.90
N TYR A 191 -11.83 5.08 -13.18
CA TYR A 191 -13.19 4.78 -12.78
C TYR A 191 -13.46 5.33 -11.38
N VAL A 192 -14.57 6.06 -11.26
CA VAL A 192 -14.94 6.83 -10.08
C VAL A 192 -16.27 6.32 -9.56
N GLY A 193 -16.32 5.88 -8.31
CA GLY A 193 -17.51 5.38 -7.63
C GLY A 193 -17.86 6.25 -6.42
N GLY A 194 -19.15 6.44 -6.14
CA GLY A 194 -19.59 7.27 -5.02
C GLY A 194 -21.09 7.49 -4.96
N ASN A 195 -21.53 8.65 -4.46
CA ASN A 195 -22.94 9.04 -4.35
C ASN A 195 -23.27 10.29 -5.17
N PHE A 196 -22.69 10.41 -6.37
CA PHE A 196 -22.85 11.55 -7.28
C PHE A 196 -23.76 11.21 -8.48
N THR A 197 -24.31 12.23 -9.11
CA THR A 197 -25.19 12.13 -10.29
C THR A 197 -24.74 12.99 -11.48
N SER A 198 -23.70 13.80 -11.29
CA SER A 198 -23.09 14.60 -12.33
C SER A 198 -21.56 14.56 -12.22
N ALA A 199 -20.88 14.42 -13.35
CA ALA A 199 -19.43 14.47 -13.45
C ALA A 199 -19.01 15.33 -14.65
N GLY A 200 -18.34 16.46 -14.39
CA GLY A 200 -18.01 17.45 -15.43
C GLY A 200 -19.24 18.00 -16.18
N GLY A 201 -20.41 17.98 -15.55
CA GLY A 201 -21.69 18.31 -16.16
C GLY A 201 -22.33 17.20 -17.01
N VAL A 202 -21.70 16.04 -17.12
CA VAL A 202 -22.27 14.84 -17.76
C VAL A 202 -23.14 14.11 -16.75
N THR A 203 -24.37 13.77 -17.14
CA THR A 203 -25.26 12.93 -16.33
C THR A 203 -24.70 11.52 -16.22
N VAL A 204 -24.40 11.13 -15.00
CA VAL A 204 -23.91 9.80 -14.61
C VAL A 204 -24.75 9.33 -13.42
N ASN A 205 -24.51 8.13 -12.91
CA ASN A 205 -25.25 7.66 -11.75
C ASN A 205 -24.37 6.81 -10.87
N ARG A 206 -23.73 7.47 -9.89
CA ARG A 206 -22.90 6.89 -8.81
C ARG A 206 -21.65 6.13 -9.24
N ILE A 207 -21.45 6.00 -10.54
CA ILE A 207 -20.23 5.51 -11.16
C ILE A 207 -20.00 6.22 -12.50
N ALA A 208 -18.77 6.61 -12.77
CA ALA A 208 -18.34 7.29 -13.99
C ALA A 208 -16.94 6.85 -14.41
N ARG A 209 -16.61 7.10 -15.68
CA ARG A 209 -15.30 6.88 -16.29
C ARG A 209 -14.71 8.21 -16.73
N TRP A 210 -13.47 8.49 -16.35
CA TRP A 210 -12.66 9.61 -16.79
C TRP A 210 -11.48 9.11 -17.62
N ASN A 211 -11.45 9.47 -18.90
CA ASN A 211 -10.42 8.99 -19.84
C ASN A 211 -9.17 9.87 -19.91
N GLY A 212 -8.99 10.77 -18.93
CA GLY A 212 -7.96 11.81 -18.95
C GLY A 212 -8.40 13.16 -19.51
N SER A 213 -9.52 13.21 -20.25
CA SER A 213 -10.02 14.45 -20.86
C SER A 213 -11.54 14.63 -20.82
N ALA A 214 -12.29 13.54 -20.71
CA ALA A 214 -13.74 13.53 -20.75
C ALA A 214 -14.35 12.52 -19.78
N TRP A 215 -15.49 12.92 -19.22
CA TRP A 215 -16.34 12.08 -18.39
C TRP A 215 -17.35 11.29 -19.24
N SER A 216 -17.61 10.07 -18.85
CA SER A 216 -18.66 9.22 -19.43
C SER A 216 -19.31 8.35 -18.36
N GLY A 217 -20.58 8.00 -18.56
CA GLY A 217 -21.30 7.06 -17.70
C GLY A 217 -21.16 5.62 -18.21
N LEU A 218 -21.21 4.65 -17.29
CA LEU A 218 -21.24 3.23 -17.65
C LEU A 218 -22.68 2.83 -17.94
N THR A 219 -23.01 2.59 -19.21
CA THR A 219 -24.38 2.34 -19.66
C THR A 219 -24.67 0.84 -19.80
N GLY A 220 -25.86 0.41 -19.41
CA GLY A 220 -26.40 -0.90 -19.74
C GLY A 220 -27.78 -0.80 -20.40
N PRO A 221 -28.42 -1.95 -20.70
CA PRO A 221 -29.67 -2.01 -21.47
C PRO A 221 -30.83 -1.21 -20.87
N GLY A 222 -30.85 -1.01 -19.56
CA GLY A 222 -31.91 -0.31 -18.85
C GLY A 222 -31.50 1.01 -18.18
N GLY A 223 -30.31 1.54 -18.48
CA GLY A 223 -29.91 2.88 -18.01
C GLY A 223 -28.42 3.04 -17.72
N THR A 224 -28.07 4.18 -17.14
CA THR A 224 -26.69 4.53 -16.79
C THR A 224 -26.40 4.26 -15.30
N GLY A 225 -25.23 3.68 -15.03
CA GLY A 225 -24.66 3.53 -13.70
C GLY A 225 -25.47 2.61 -12.78
N VAL A 226 -25.49 2.94 -11.48
CA VAL A 226 -26.11 2.12 -10.43
C VAL A 226 -27.06 2.93 -9.55
N ASN A 227 -28.03 2.27 -8.92
CA ASN A 227 -29.08 2.94 -8.13
C ASN A 227 -28.74 3.21 -6.64
N GLY A 228 -27.51 2.96 -6.22
CA GLY A 228 -27.05 3.17 -4.84
C GLY A 228 -25.54 3.37 -4.77
N THR A 229 -25.05 3.92 -3.66
CA THR A 229 -23.63 4.30 -3.50
C THR A 229 -22.67 3.15 -3.83
N VAL A 230 -21.62 3.46 -4.58
CA VAL A 230 -20.47 2.57 -4.81
C VAL A 230 -19.40 2.90 -3.78
N TRP A 231 -19.06 1.92 -2.93
CA TRP A 231 -18.05 2.06 -1.87
C TRP A 231 -16.70 1.47 -2.25
N SER A 232 -16.67 0.54 -3.21
CA SER A 232 -15.44 -0.14 -3.62
C SER A 232 -15.47 -0.46 -5.11
N LEU A 233 -14.31 -0.30 -5.74
CA LEU A 233 -14.03 -0.69 -7.12
C LEU A 233 -12.77 -1.57 -7.10
N THR A 234 -12.77 -2.65 -7.88
CA THR A 234 -11.62 -3.56 -7.98
C THR A 234 -11.60 -4.20 -9.36
N VAL A 235 -10.43 -4.29 -9.98
CA VAL A 235 -10.24 -5.02 -11.22
C VAL A 235 -9.89 -6.47 -10.89
N PHE A 236 -10.58 -7.42 -11.51
CA PHE A 236 -10.36 -8.85 -11.32
C PHE A 236 -10.60 -9.60 -12.63
N ASP A 237 -9.74 -10.56 -12.95
CA ASP A 237 -9.98 -11.52 -14.03
C ASP A 237 -10.56 -12.79 -13.40
N ASP A 238 -11.85 -13.03 -13.64
CA ASP A 238 -12.57 -14.19 -13.15
C ASP A 238 -12.41 -15.44 -14.01
N GLY A 239 -11.52 -15.43 -15.00
CA GLY A 239 -11.27 -16.57 -15.88
C GLY A 239 -12.41 -16.83 -16.87
N SER A 240 -13.36 -15.90 -17.03
CA SER A 240 -14.47 -16.02 -17.99
C SER A 240 -14.06 -15.87 -19.47
N GLY A 241 -12.77 -15.63 -19.75
CA GLY A 241 -12.20 -15.57 -21.10
C GLY A 241 -12.26 -14.19 -21.77
N GLY A 242 -12.83 -13.18 -21.12
CA GLY A 242 -12.86 -11.79 -21.58
C GLY A 242 -11.70 -10.92 -21.08
N GLY A 243 -10.79 -11.48 -20.29
CA GLY A 243 -9.77 -10.74 -19.54
C GLY A 243 -10.33 -10.06 -18.27
N PRO A 244 -9.56 -9.14 -17.67
CA PRO A 244 -9.96 -8.44 -16.45
C PRO A 244 -11.25 -7.65 -16.63
N ALA A 245 -12.08 -7.61 -15.59
CA ALA A 245 -13.29 -6.82 -15.52
C ALA A 245 -13.28 -5.93 -14.26
N LEU A 246 -14.09 -4.86 -14.30
CA LEU A 246 -14.29 -4.00 -13.14
C LEU A 246 -15.43 -4.54 -12.27
N TYR A 247 -15.15 -4.76 -10.99
CA TYR A 247 -16.15 -5.12 -10.00
C TYR A 247 -16.49 -3.89 -9.17
N ALA A 248 -17.78 -3.60 -9.05
CA ALA A 248 -18.30 -2.55 -8.21
C ALA A 248 -19.00 -3.17 -6.99
N GLY A 249 -18.66 -2.70 -5.80
CA GLY A 249 -19.27 -3.08 -4.52
C GLY A 249 -19.89 -1.86 -3.83
N GLY A 250 -21.06 -2.04 -3.21
CA GLY A 250 -21.73 -0.93 -2.53
C GLY A 250 -23.08 -1.31 -1.93
N VAL A 251 -24.07 -0.42 -2.09
CA VAL A 251 -25.43 -0.58 -1.53
C VAL A 251 -26.53 -0.72 -2.59
N PHE A 252 -26.16 -0.77 -3.88
CA PHE A 252 -27.06 -0.79 -5.02
C PHE A 252 -27.70 -2.17 -5.27
N THR A 253 -28.81 -2.19 -6.00
CA THR A 253 -29.55 -3.40 -6.41
C THR A 253 -29.77 -3.47 -7.92
N THR A 254 -29.39 -2.43 -8.67
CA THR A 254 -29.37 -2.46 -10.13
C THR A 254 -28.11 -1.81 -10.66
N ALA A 255 -27.61 -2.33 -11.79
CA ALA A 255 -26.46 -1.80 -12.52
C ALA A 255 -26.75 -1.85 -14.03
N GLY A 256 -26.77 -0.70 -14.69
CA GLY A 256 -27.14 -0.61 -16.11
C GLY A 256 -28.54 -1.14 -16.44
N GLY A 257 -29.45 -1.16 -15.45
CA GLY A 257 -30.77 -1.80 -15.53
C GLY A 257 -30.80 -3.31 -15.28
N VAL A 258 -29.65 -3.96 -15.10
CA VAL A 258 -29.55 -5.37 -14.71
C VAL A 258 -29.79 -5.50 -13.20
N THR A 259 -30.63 -6.46 -12.80
CA THR A 259 -30.79 -6.79 -11.38
C THR A 259 -29.52 -7.46 -10.87
N VAL A 260 -28.90 -6.81 -9.90
CA VAL A 260 -27.70 -7.27 -9.19
C VAL A 260 -27.99 -7.17 -7.69
N ASN A 261 -27.03 -7.48 -6.84
CA ASN A 261 -27.26 -7.33 -5.40
C ASN A 261 -25.97 -6.93 -4.70
N ARG A 262 -25.76 -5.61 -4.60
CA ARG A 262 -24.68 -4.91 -3.89
C ARG A 262 -23.26 -5.17 -4.38
N ILE A 263 -23.12 -6.06 -5.34
CA ILE A 263 -21.91 -6.30 -6.12
C ILE A 263 -22.29 -6.62 -7.56
N ALA A 264 -21.54 -6.08 -8.52
CA ALA A 264 -21.74 -6.30 -9.95
C ALA A 264 -20.40 -6.27 -10.70
N ARG A 265 -20.36 -6.95 -11.84
CA ARG A 265 -19.23 -7.02 -12.77
C ARG A 265 -19.53 -6.15 -13.99
N TRP A 266 -18.56 -5.39 -14.45
CA TRP A 266 -18.57 -4.61 -15.68
C TRP A 266 -17.44 -5.10 -16.59
N ASP A 267 -17.80 -5.64 -17.75
CA ASP A 267 -16.85 -6.26 -18.69
C ASP A 267 -16.21 -5.26 -19.68
N GLY A 268 -16.42 -3.97 -19.45
CA GLY A 268 -16.07 -2.91 -20.40
C GLY A 268 -17.25 -2.45 -21.26
N SER A 269 -18.31 -3.26 -21.37
CA SER A 269 -19.48 -2.98 -22.21
C SER A 269 -20.83 -3.28 -21.56
N ALA A 270 -20.88 -4.26 -20.65
CA ALA A 270 -22.10 -4.74 -20.04
C ALA A 270 -21.92 -5.03 -18.55
N TRP A 271 -23.00 -4.80 -17.81
CA TRP A 271 -23.12 -5.18 -16.42
C TRP A 271 -23.64 -6.61 -16.29
N SER A 272 -23.07 -7.39 -15.37
CA SER A 272 -23.58 -8.70 -14.99
C SER A 272 -23.58 -8.88 -13.47
N ALA A 273 -24.49 -9.74 -13.01
CA ALA A 273 -24.60 -10.08 -11.59
C ALA A 273 -23.65 -11.23 -11.25
N LEU A 274 -23.11 -11.22 -10.03
CA LEU A 274 -22.38 -12.38 -9.50
C LEU A 274 -23.39 -13.34 -8.88
N THR A 275 -23.61 -14.50 -9.49
CA THR A 275 -24.62 -15.48 -9.06
C THR A 275 -23.95 -16.69 -8.43
N GLY A 276 -24.31 -17.00 -7.18
CA GLY A 276 -23.98 -18.28 -6.55
C GLY A 276 -25.13 -19.28 -6.65
N SER A 277 -24.89 -20.52 -6.20
CA SER A 277 -25.84 -21.62 -6.25
C SER A 277 -27.16 -21.37 -5.49
N GLY A 278 -27.17 -20.45 -4.53
CA GLY A 278 -28.34 -20.11 -3.71
C GLY A 278 -28.85 -18.67 -3.89
N GLY A 279 -28.29 -17.87 -4.81
CA GLY A 279 -28.78 -16.51 -5.06
C GLY A 279 -27.78 -15.54 -5.67
N THR A 280 -28.22 -14.29 -5.84
CA THR A 280 -27.45 -13.22 -6.47
C THR A 280 -26.75 -12.33 -5.45
N GLY A 281 -25.47 -12.05 -5.69
CA GLY A 281 -24.64 -11.09 -4.96
C GLY A 281 -24.57 -11.35 -3.46
N VAL A 282 -24.62 -10.28 -2.66
CA VAL A 282 -24.46 -10.34 -1.20
C VAL A 282 -25.62 -9.72 -0.44
N GLY A 283 -25.88 -10.20 0.78
CA GLY A 283 -27.06 -9.84 1.57
C GLY A 283 -27.08 -8.40 2.14
N SER A 284 -25.94 -7.70 2.16
CA SER A 284 -25.80 -6.33 2.69
C SER A 284 -24.54 -5.64 2.12
N TRP A 285 -24.17 -4.46 2.63
CA TRP A 285 -23.20 -3.56 1.98
C TRP A 285 -21.82 -4.21 1.79
N VAL A 286 -21.22 -3.97 0.63
CA VAL A 286 -19.80 -4.24 0.34
C VAL A 286 -19.04 -2.93 0.52
N ASN A 287 -18.06 -2.91 1.42
CA ASN A 287 -17.25 -1.73 1.73
C ASN A 287 -15.86 -1.80 1.10
N ALA A 288 -15.30 -3.01 0.96
CA ALA A 288 -13.96 -3.23 0.44
C ALA A 288 -13.91 -4.50 -0.40
N MET A 289 -13.06 -4.50 -1.40
CA MET A 289 -12.74 -5.66 -2.22
C MET A 289 -11.25 -5.72 -2.47
N ALA A 290 -10.71 -6.93 -2.60
CA ALA A 290 -9.33 -7.16 -3.01
C ALA A 290 -9.24 -8.47 -3.78
N VAL A 291 -8.28 -8.56 -4.69
CA VAL A 291 -7.94 -9.81 -5.36
C VAL A 291 -6.80 -10.47 -4.59
N PHE A 292 -6.94 -11.74 -4.26
CA PHE A 292 -5.93 -12.53 -3.56
C PHE A 292 -5.93 -13.97 -4.09
N ASP A 293 -4.75 -14.56 -4.22
CA ASP A 293 -4.59 -15.98 -4.49
C ASP A 293 -4.21 -16.68 -3.18
N ASP A 294 -5.14 -17.47 -2.65
CA ASP A 294 -4.96 -18.26 -1.43
C ASP A 294 -4.30 -19.62 -1.67
N GLY A 295 -3.65 -19.79 -2.82
CA GLY A 295 -3.08 -21.07 -3.28
C GLY A 295 -4.09 -21.95 -4.02
N THR A 296 -5.34 -21.49 -4.20
CA THR A 296 -6.36 -22.18 -5.00
C THR A 296 -6.73 -21.40 -6.27
N GLY A 297 -5.90 -20.43 -6.64
CA GLY A 297 -6.12 -19.54 -7.77
C GLY A 297 -6.62 -18.17 -7.31
N SER A 298 -6.38 -17.17 -8.16
CA SER A 298 -6.82 -15.80 -7.93
C SER A 298 -8.33 -15.72 -7.73
N ALA A 299 -8.76 -15.04 -6.66
CA ALA A 299 -10.15 -14.84 -6.33
C ALA A 299 -10.41 -13.42 -5.82
N LEU A 300 -11.66 -12.98 -5.99
CA LEU A 300 -12.14 -11.72 -5.43
C LEU A 300 -12.64 -11.94 -4.00
N TYR A 301 -12.08 -11.23 -3.04
CA TYR A 301 -12.55 -11.20 -1.67
C TYR A 301 -13.37 -9.94 -1.45
N ALA A 302 -14.64 -10.12 -1.08
CA ALA A 302 -15.53 -9.02 -0.74
C ALA A 302 -15.65 -8.92 0.78
N GLY A 303 -15.50 -7.71 1.33
CA GLY A 303 -15.62 -7.39 2.74
C GLY A 303 -16.69 -6.30 2.97
N GLY A 304 -17.44 -6.41 4.07
CA GLY A 304 -18.47 -5.43 4.40
C GLY A 304 -19.27 -5.78 5.66
N ILE A 305 -20.59 -5.60 5.62
CA ILE A 305 -21.50 -5.88 6.75
C ILE A 305 -22.43 -7.09 6.51
N PHE A 306 -22.30 -7.76 5.37
CA PHE A 306 -23.18 -8.85 4.96
C PHE A 306 -22.88 -10.18 5.69
N ILE A 307 -23.91 -11.02 5.80
CA ILE A 307 -23.83 -12.37 6.41
C ILE A 307 -24.20 -13.49 5.42
N THR A 308 -24.49 -13.13 4.17
CA THR A 308 -24.75 -14.09 3.09
C THR A 308 -24.12 -13.61 1.78
N ALA A 309 -23.60 -14.54 0.99
CA ALA A 309 -23.07 -14.32 -0.35
C ALA A 309 -23.44 -15.50 -1.24
N GLY A 310 -24.08 -15.26 -2.38
CA GLY A 310 -24.51 -16.32 -3.29
C GLY A 310 -25.48 -17.33 -2.67
N GLY A 311 -26.21 -16.94 -1.61
CA GLY A 311 -27.08 -17.83 -0.81
C GLY A 311 -26.36 -18.65 0.27
N VAL A 312 -25.03 -18.58 0.36
CA VAL A 312 -24.22 -19.24 1.39
C VAL A 312 -24.05 -18.31 2.59
N THR A 313 -24.13 -18.87 3.81
CA THR A 313 -23.79 -18.13 5.03
C THR A 313 -22.30 -17.84 5.06
N VAL A 314 -21.97 -16.57 5.16
CA VAL A 314 -20.62 -16.03 5.33
C VAL A 314 -20.66 -15.06 6.51
N ASN A 315 -19.54 -14.50 6.95
CA ASN A 315 -19.56 -13.51 8.03
C ASN A 315 -18.66 -12.34 7.66
N ARG A 316 -19.25 -11.35 6.99
CA ARG A 316 -18.65 -10.04 6.65
C ARG A 316 -17.46 -10.08 5.70
N ILE A 317 -16.99 -11.26 5.35
CA ILE A 317 -16.04 -11.54 4.27
C ILE A 317 -16.47 -12.80 3.52
N ALA A 318 -16.34 -12.77 2.20
CA ALA A 318 -16.58 -13.91 1.32
C ALA A 318 -15.58 -13.91 0.16
N ARG A 319 -15.23 -15.12 -0.31
CA ARG A 319 -14.38 -15.36 -1.47
C ARG A 319 -15.25 -15.69 -2.69
N TRP A 320 -14.94 -15.11 -3.83
CA TRP A 320 -15.56 -15.39 -5.14
C TRP A 320 -14.49 -15.87 -6.11
N ASP A 321 -14.60 -17.11 -6.55
CA ASP A 321 -13.63 -17.77 -7.45
C ASP A 321 -13.87 -17.51 -8.95
N GLY A 322 -14.79 -16.61 -9.26
CA GLY A 322 -15.31 -16.40 -10.62
C GLY A 322 -16.64 -17.11 -10.89
N SER A 323 -17.02 -18.07 -10.04
CA SER A 323 -18.25 -18.88 -10.23
C SER A 323 -19.00 -19.20 -8.93
N VAL A 324 -18.30 -19.35 -7.81
CA VAL A 324 -18.84 -19.79 -6.53
C VAL A 324 -18.41 -18.84 -5.42
N TRP A 325 -19.37 -18.53 -4.55
CA TRP A 325 -19.13 -17.84 -3.29
C TRP A 325 -18.79 -18.85 -2.20
N SER A 326 -17.68 -18.65 -1.48
CA SER A 326 -17.29 -19.47 -0.34
C SER A 326 -17.00 -18.65 0.92
N PRO A 327 -17.33 -19.18 2.11
CA PRO A 327 -16.97 -18.57 3.38
C PRO A 327 -15.48 -18.81 3.71
N LEU A 328 -14.87 -17.90 4.46
CA LEU A 328 -13.58 -18.12 5.09
C LEU A 328 -13.82 -18.79 6.45
N THR A 329 -13.79 -20.12 6.47
CA THR A 329 -14.12 -20.92 7.65
C THR A 329 -12.87 -21.65 8.16
N VAL A 330 -12.65 -21.55 9.47
CA VAL A 330 -11.68 -22.33 10.23
C VAL A 330 -12.40 -23.08 11.35
N PRO A 331 -11.77 -24.08 12.02
CA PRO A 331 -12.42 -24.81 13.12
C PRO A 331 -12.98 -23.91 14.24
N GLY A 332 -12.38 -22.73 14.47
CA GLY A 332 -12.82 -21.76 15.49
C GLY A 332 -13.99 -20.86 15.07
N GLY A 333 -14.36 -20.82 13.78
CA GLY A 333 -15.49 -20.02 13.29
C GLY A 333 -15.36 -19.57 11.84
N THR A 334 -16.38 -18.86 11.36
CA THR A 334 -16.44 -18.31 10.00
C THR A 334 -16.30 -16.80 10.02
N GLY A 335 -15.44 -16.26 9.16
CA GLY A 335 -15.28 -14.82 8.89
C GLY A 335 -14.96 -13.99 10.14
N VAL A 336 -15.53 -12.78 10.22
CA VAL A 336 -15.28 -11.82 11.30
C VAL A 336 -16.57 -11.33 11.98
N ASN A 337 -16.46 -10.86 13.24
CA ASN A 337 -17.62 -10.45 14.04
C ASN A 337 -18.09 -9.00 13.85
N GLY A 338 -17.41 -8.20 13.04
CA GLY A 338 -17.70 -6.78 12.83
C GLY A 338 -17.30 -6.31 11.42
N GLN A 339 -17.72 -5.11 11.02
CA GLN A 339 -17.61 -4.70 9.61
C GLN A 339 -16.18 -4.65 9.12
N ILE A 340 -15.95 -5.08 7.88
CA ILE A 340 -14.69 -4.83 7.16
C ILE A 340 -14.83 -3.51 6.42
N SER A 341 -13.79 -2.70 6.49
CA SER A 341 -13.68 -1.40 5.81
C SER A 341 -12.51 -1.36 4.83
N ALA A 342 -11.50 -2.21 5.00
CA ALA A 342 -10.34 -2.29 4.13
C ALA A 342 -9.88 -3.75 3.95
N LEU A 343 -9.47 -4.08 2.73
CA LEU A 343 -8.81 -5.33 2.38
C LEU A 343 -7.54 -5.01 1.58
N ARG A 344 -6.43 -5.65 1.91
CA ARG A 344 -5.16 -5.45 1.21
C ARG A 344 -4.32 -6.72 1.22
N VAL A 345 -3.79 -7.10 0.05
CA VAL A 345 -2.74 -8.12 -0.02
C VAL A 345 -1.40 -7.50 0.36
N PHE A 346 -0.67 -8.20 1.21
CA PHE A 346 0.67 -7.84 1.66
C PHE A 346 1.48 -9.12 1.92
N ASP A 347 2.76 -9.09 1.58
CA ASP A 347 3.71 -10.13 1.98
C ASP A 347 4.54 -9.57 3.13
N ASP A 348 4.37 -10.16 4.31
CA ASP A 348 5.06 -9.78 5.53
C ASP A 348 6.37 -10.53 5.77
N GLY A 349 6.86 -11.23 4.74
CA GLY A 349 8.02 -12.11 4.81
C GLY A 349 7.67 -13.58 4.99
N THR A 350 6.38 -13.91 5.17
CA THR A 350 5.89 -15.29 5.30
C THR A 350 5.05 -15.73 4.10
N GLY A 351 5.11 -14.96 3.00
CA GLY A 351 4.32 -15.15 1.79
C GLY A 351 3.13 -14.20 1.72
N PRO A 352 2.55 -14.00 0.51
CA PRO A 352 1.40 -13.14 0.33
C PRO A 352 0.21 -13.58 1.18
N ALA A 353 -0.40 -12.63 1.88
CA ALA A 353 -1.61 -12.85 2.65
C ALA A 353 -2.59 -11.70 2.49
N LEU A 354 -3.87 -11.98 2.76
CA LEU A 354 -4.92 -10.97 2.77
C LEU A 354 -5.07 -10.38 4.17
N TYR A 355 -4.94 -9.06 4.29
CA TYR A 355 -5.15 -8.33 5.53
C TYR A 355 -6.51 -7.66 5.49
N ALA A 356 -7.30 -7.91 6.53
CA ALA A 356 -8.60 -7.29 6.75
C ALA A 356 -8.50 -6.25 7.85
N GLY A 357 -9.02 -5.05 7.59
CA GLY A 357 -9.12 -3.95 8.55
C GLY A 357 -10.58 -3.49 8.67
N GLY A 358 -11.01 -3.15 9.90
CA GLY A 358 -12.37 -2.68 10.12
C GLY A 358 -12.74 -2.48 11.58
N TYR A 359 -14.02 -2.66 11.90
CA TYR A 359 -14.58 -2.55 13.25
C TYR A 359 -14.98 -3.93 13.77
N PHE A 360 -14.03 -4.85 13.81
CA PHE A 360 -14.19 -6.21 14.32
C PHE A 360 -13.15 -6.52 15.39
N ASP A 361 -13.50 -7.40 16.31
CA ASP A 361 -12.62 -7.79 17.42
C ASP A 361 -12.23 -9.27 17.32
N THR A 362 -12.95 -10.06 16.51
CA THR A 362 -12.62 -11.47 16.26
C THR A 362 -12.63 -11.85 14.78
N ALA A 363 -11.74 -12.78 14.41
CA ALA A 363 -11.65 -13.41 13.09
C ALA A 363 -11.44 -14.92 13.25
N GLY A 364 -12.34 -15.74 12.71
CA GLY A 364 -12.26 -17.21 12.85
C GLY A 364 -12.26 -17.71 14.31
N GLY A 365 -12.84 -16.92 15.23
CA GLY A 365 -12.83 -17.19 16.68
C GLY A 365 -11.60 -16.65 17.43
N LEU A 366 -10.59 -16.14 16.73
CA LEU A 366 -9.39 -15.51 17.31
C LEU A 366 -9.65 -14.04 17.62
N THR A 367 -9.16 -13.52 18.76
CA THR A 367 -9.18 -12.09 19.08
C THR A 367 -8.06 -11.36 18.35
N VAL A 368 -8.38 -10.35 17.54
CA VAL A 368 -7.43 -9.73 16.58
C VAL A 368 -7.32 -8.20 16.67
N ASN A 369 -8.27 -7.53 17.33
CA ASN A 369 -8.31 -6.06 17.49
C ASN A 369 -8.23 -5.28 16.17
N ARG A 370 -9.34 -5.23 15.42
CA ARG A 370 -9.59 -4.35 14.27
C ARG A 370 -8.78 -4.63 13.00
N VAL A 371 -7.78 -5.50 13.07
CA VAL A 371 -6.98 -5.94 11.92
C VAL A 371 -6.57 -7.40 12.07
N ALA A 372 -6.69 -8.18 10.99
CA ALA A 372 -6.30 -9.60 10.97
C ALA A 372 -5.67 -9.99 9.64
N ARG A 373 -4.78 -10.99 9.68
CA ARG A 373 -4.12 -11.60 8.52
C ARG A 373 -4.80 -12.92 8.18
N TRP A 374 -5.04 -13.17 6.90
CA TRP A 374 -5.56 -14.42 6.34
C TRP A 374 -4.55 -14.99 5.35
N ASP A 375 -3.98 -16.16 5.67
CA ASP A 375 -2.95 -16.81 4.83
C ASP A 375 -3.50 -17.67 3.70
N GLY A 376 -4.83 -17.68 3.53
CA GLY A 376 -5.52 -18.59 2.63
C GLY A 376 -6.24 -19.73 3.32
N SER A 377 -5.84 -20.04 4.56
CA SER A 377 -6.36 -21.17 5.33
C SER A 377 -6.60 -20.85 6.81
N THR A 378 -5.85 -19.91 7.39
CA THR A 378 -5.93 -19.54 8.80
C THR A 378 -5.92 -18.02 9.01
N TRP A 379 -6.58 -17.60 10.09
CA TRP A 379 -6.53 -16.23 10.59
C TRP A 379 -5.43 -16.10 11.64
N SER A 380 -4.65 -15.02 11.58
CA SER A 380 -3.67 -14.65 12.61
C SER A 380 -3.78 -13.18 13.03
N THR A 381 -3.29 -12.90 14.23
CA THR A 381 -3.21 -11.57 14.82
C THR A 381 -2.00 -10.80 14.30
N LEU A 382 -2.10 -9.48 14.22
CA LEU A 382 -0.92 -8.62 14.02
C LEU A 382 -0.38 -8.20 15.38
N THR A 383 0.64 -8.91 15.84
CA THR A 383 1.28 -8.68 17.15
C THR A 383 2.39 -7.63 17.06
N GLY A 384 2.77 -7.10 18.22
CA GLY A 384 4.05 -6.47 18.47
C GLY A 384 4.35 -6.42 19.98
N PRO A 385 5.55 -5.95 20.38
CA PRO A 385 6.01 -6.04 21.76
C PRO A 385 5.06 -5.40 22.79
N GLY A 386 4.30 -4.39 22.38
CA GLY A 386 3.35 -3.67 23.23
C GLY A 386 1.89 -4.16 23.14
N GLY A 387 1.56 -5.12 22.27
CA GLY A 387 0.20 -5.65 22.17
C GLY A 387 -0.22 -6.11 20.77
N THR A 388 -1.53 -6.26 20.57
CA THR A 388 -2.12 -6.79 19.32
C THR A 388 -3.02 -5.77 18.64
N GLY A 389 -2.88 -5.65 17.32
CA GLY A 389 -3.75 -4.87 16.44
C GLY A 389 -3.78 -3.38 16.75
N VAL A 390 -4.91 -2.73 16.44
CA VAL A 390 -5.13 -1.30 16.73
C VAL A 390 -6.30 -1.11 17.69
N MET A 391 -6.23 -0.10 18.55
CA MET A 391 -7.25 0.18 19.57
C MET A 391 -7.56 1.68 19.67
N SER A 392 -8.86 2.00 19.61
CA SER A 392 -9.58 3.20 20.08
C SER A 392 -11.05 3.04 19.64
N PRO A 393 -12.01 3.97 19.88
CA PRO A 393 -13.42 3.65 19.63
C PRO A 393 -13.73 3.32 18.16
N GLY A 394 -12.89 3.76 17.22
CA GLY A 394 -13.03 3.50 15.80
C GLY A 394 -12.45 2.17 15.31
N GLY A 395 -11.90 2.18 14.10
CA GLY A 395 -11.41 0.99 13.40
C GLY A 395 -10.44 1.34 12.29
N VAL A 396 -9.89 0.31 11.64
CA VAL A 396 -9.04 0.47 10.45
C VAL A 396 -9.94 0.78 9.27
N LEU A 397 -9.68 1.89 8.58
CA LEU A 397 -10.45 2.35 7.42
C LEU A 397 -9.67 2.19 6.11
N ALA A 398 -8.34 2.16 6.16
CA ALA A 398 -7.46 1.99 5.01
C ALA A 398 -6.28 1.08 5.36
N LEU A 399 -5.84 0.29 4.39
CA LEU A 399 -4.64 -0.53 4.46
C LEU A 399 -3.81 -0.31 3.19
N MET A 400 -2.51 -0.12 3.34
CA MET A 400 -1.58 0.03 2.21
C MET A 400 -0.28 -0.72 2.52
N ALA A 401 0.14 -1.58 1.59
CA ALA A 401 1.48 -2.17 1.62
C ALA A 401 2.45 -1.22 0.89
N PHE A 402 3.58 -0.91 1.51
CA PHE A 402 4.59 -0.03 0.91
C PHE A 402 5.99 -0.29 1.47
N ASP A 403 6.99 -0.24 0.60
CA ASP A 403 8.42 -0.23 0.94
C ASP A 403 9.02 1.12 0.55
N HIS A 404 9.67 1.78 1.51
CA HIS A 404 10.35 3.05 1.27
C HIS A 404 11.74 2.88 0.61
N GLY A 405 12.23 1.65 0.43
CA GLY A 405 13.54 1.37 -0.16
C GLY A 405 14.72 1.73 0.75
N ILE A 406 14.47 2.15 1.99
CA ILE A 406 15.50 2.56 2.97
C ILE A 406 15.99 1.40 3.85
N GLY A 407 15.96 0.16 3.33
CA GLY A 407 16.48 -1.05 4.01
C GLY A 407 15.60 -1.61 5.14
N ALA A 408 14.44 -1.01 5.41
CA ALA A 408 13.50 -1.46 6.44
C ALA A 408 12.50 -2.53 5.94
N GLY A 409 12.57 -2.87 4.65
CA GLY A 409 11.68 -3.78 3.96
C GLY A 409 10.24 -3.25 3.80
N PRO A 410 9.39 -4.02 3.11
CA PRO A 410 8.00 -3.65 2.89
C PRO A 410 7.23 -3.72 4.23
N ALA A 411 6.25 -2.84 4.37
CA ALA A 411 5.44 -2.75 5.58
C ALA A 411 3.97 -2.52 5.27
N LEU A 412 3.11 -2.88 6.23
CA LEU A 412 1.69 -2.59 6.18
C LEU A 412 1.38 -1.32 6.95
N TYR A 413 0.84 -0.32 6.25
CA TYR A 413 0.32 0.90 6.84
C TYR A 413 -1.17 0.75 7.08
N ALA A 414 -1.60 0.98 8.32
CA ALA A 414 -3.00 1.04 8.71
C ALA A 414 -3.39 2.49 8.95
N GLY A 415 -4.40 2.97 8.23
CA GLY A 415 -5.06 4.25 8.45
C GLY A 415 -6.46 4.02 9.02
N GLY A 416 -6.90 4.87 9.94
CA GLY A 416 -8.24 4.74 10.51
C GLY A 416 -8.56 5.74 11.59
N ASP A 417 -9.55 5.40 12.41
CA ASP A 417 -9.94 6.12 13.61
C ASP A 417 -9.47 5.31 14.82
N PHE A 418 -8.19 5.48 15.18
CA PHE A 418 -7.58 4.83 16.34
C PHE A 418 -6.51 5.72 16.96
N THR A 419 -6.10 5.42 18.20
CA THR A 419 -5.09 6.19 18.95
C THR A 419 -3.89 5.35 19.36
N THR A 420 -4.02 4.02 19.27
CA THR A 420 -2.94 3.10 19.60
C THR A 420 -2.86 1.95 18.60
N ALA A 421 -1.64 1.45 18.38
CA ALA A 421 -1.34 0.29 17.56
C ALA A 421 -0.27 -0.54 18.27
N GLY A 422 -0.50 -1.82 18.54
CA GLY A 422 0.45 -2.68 19.25
C GLY A 422 0.99 -2.09 20.56
N GLY A 423 0.14 -1.36 21.31
CA GLY A 423 0.51 -0.70 22.57
C GLY A 423 1.24 0.64 22.44
N VAL A 424 1.61 1.08 21.23
CA VAL A 424 2.22 2.40 21.01
C VAL A 424 1.16 3.44 20.62
N THR A 425 1.33 4.68 21.08
CA THR A 425 0.45 5.81 20.70
C THR A 425 0.69 6.18 19.24
N ALA A 426 -0.31 5.91 18.39
CA ALA A 426 -0.29 6.17 16.96
C ALA A 426 -1.68 6.68 16.54
N ASN A 427 -1.82 7.99 16.38
CA ASN A 427 -3.11 8.61 16.11
C ASN A 427 -3.46 8.50 14.62
N GLY A 428 -4.51 7.74 14.31
CA GLY A 428 -5.12 7.59 13.00
C GLY A 428 -4.26 6.92 11.93
N ILE A 429 -2.96 6.72 12.15
CA ILE A 429 -2.06 6.01 11.24
C ILE A 429 -0.91 5.34 11.98
N ALA A 430 -0.60 4.09 11.58
CA ALA A 430 0.50 3.30 12.10
C ALA A 430 1.11 2.42 11.01
N LYS A 431 2.38 2.07 11.18
CA LYS A 431 3.12 1.12 10.35
C LYS A 431 3.33 -0.17 11.12
N TRP A 432 2.93 -1.30 10.56
CA TRP A 432 3.27 -2.63 11.03
C TRP A 432 4.34 -3.25 10.12
N GLN A 433 5.42 -3.69 10.74
CA GLN A 433 6.46 -4.46 10.07
C GLN A 433 6.35 -5.90 10.54
N GLY A 434 6.21 -6.82 9.58
CA GLY A 434 6.32 -8.24 9.83
C GLY A 434 7.77 -8.69 9.98
N CYS A 435 7.95 -10.00 10.03
CA CYS A 435 9.26 -10.62 10.02
C CYS A 435 9.65 -10.94 8.59
N ALA A 436 10.19 -9.97 7.87
CA ALA A 436 10.95 -10.24 6.67
C ALA A 436 12.19 -11.05 7.07
N VAL A 437 12.08 -12.39 7.06
CA VAL A 437 13.21 -13.31 7.21
C VAL A 437 14.07 -13.37 5.95
N THR A 438 13.65 -12.73 4.88
CA THR A 438 14.57 -12.30 3.84
C THR A 438 15.22 -11.01 4.32
N PRO A 439 16.53 -10.97 4.65
CA PRO A 439 17.25 -9.71 4.60
C PRO A 439 16.91 -9.01 3.27
N PRO A 440 16.90 -7.67 3.22
CA PRO A 440 16.73 -6.96 1.95
C PRO A 440 17.57 -7.68 0.90
N PRO A 441 17.05 -8.00 -0.31
CA PRO A 441 17.82 -8.74 -1.30
C PRO A 441 19.19 -8.09 -1.38
N CYS A 442 20.22 -8.88 -1.11
CA CYS A 442 21.58 -8.42 -1.15
C CYS A 442 21.84 -8.07 -2.62
N LEU A 443 21.58 -6.83 -3.01
CA LEU A 443 21.67 -6.43 -4.42
C LEU A 443 23.09 -6.63 -4.97
N ALA A 444 24.08 -6.59 -4.09
CA ALA A 444 25.45 -6.93 -4.40
C ALA A 444 25.71 -8.45 -4.57
N ASP A 445 24.87 -9.33 -4.03
CA ASP A 445 24.83 -10.79 -4.33
C ASP A 445 24.00 -10.98 -5.60
N ILE A 446 24.60 -10.57 -6.71
CA ILE A 446 23.95 -10.50 -8.02
C ILE A 446 23.79 -11.89 -8.65
N ASN A 447 24.52 -12.89 -8.16
CA ASN A 447 24.42 -14.27 -8.61
C ASN A 447 23.38 -15.08 -7.78
N GLY A 448 22.98 -14.57 -6.61
CA GLY A 448 21.95 -15.11 -5.74
C GLY A 448 22.37 -16.34 -4.94
N ASP A 449 23.65 -16.54 -4.70
CA ASP A 449 24.19 -17.71 -4.00
C ASP A 449 24.32 -17.52 -2.48
N GLY A 450 24.03 -16.31 -1.98
CA GLY A 450 24.04 -15.95 -0.57
C GLY A 450 25.42 -15.57 -0.04
N VAL A 451 26.44 -15.43 -0.89
CA VAL A 451 27.82 -15.12 -0.48
C VAL A 451 28.37 -13.97 -1.31
N LEU A 452 28.65 -12.82 -0.67
CA LEU A 452 29.39 -11.75 -1.33
C LEU A 452 30.85 -12.13 -1.56
N ASP A 453 31.18 -12.45 -2.80
CA ASP A 453 32.54 -12.76 -3.19
C ASP A 453 32.90 -12.28 -4.60
N PHE A 454 34.04 -12.76 -5.10
CA PHE A 454 34.55 -12.39 -6.40
C PHE A 454 33.58 -12.70 -7.55
N PHE A 455 32.73 -13.73 -7.42
CA PHE A 455 31.79 -14.13 -8.46
C PHE A 455 30.68 -13.11 -8.67
N ASP A 456 30.30 -12.35 -7.65
CA ASP A 456 29.36 -11.23 -7.79
C ASP A 456 29.95 -10.08 -8.60
N VAL A 457 31.18 -9.70 -8.25
CA VAL A 457 31.91 -8.66 -8.98
C VAL A 457 32.09 -9.09 -10.44
N GLN A 458 32.41 -10.36 -10.68
CA GLN A 458 32.55 -10.91 -12.02
C GLN A 458 31.23 -10.87 -12.80
N MET A 459 30.11 -11.22 -12.16
CA MET A 459 28.78 -11.20 -12.78
C MET A 459 28.36 -9.76 -13.10
N PHE A 460 28.52 -8.82 -12.16
CA PHE A 460 28.27 -7.39 -12.39
C PHE A 460 29.06 -6.86 -13.57
N LEU A 461 30.38 -7.11 -13.62
CA LEU A 461 31.23 -6.68 -14.74
C LEU A 461 30.79 -7.31 -16.08
N SER A 462 30.30 -8.54 -16.06
CA SER A 462 29.81 -9.24 -17.26
C SER A 462 28.49 -8.63 -17.76
N LEU A 463 27.57 -8.29 -16.85
CA LEU A 463 26.30 -7.64 -17.16
C LEU A 463 26.54 -6.20 -17.66
N TYR A 464 27.39 -5.45 -16.97
CA TYR A 464 27.76 -4.08 -17.36
C TYR A 464 28.44 -4.06 -18.75
N ALA A 465 29.38 -4.97 -19.02
CA ALA A 465 30.06 -5.06 -20.32
C ALA A 465 29.13 -5.52 -21.46
N SER A 466 28.03 -6.22 -21.15
CA SER A 466 27.06 -6.68 -22.15
C SER A 466 25.91 -5.70 -22.38
N GLY A 467 25.88 -4.57 -21.66
CA GLY A 467 24.79 -3.59 -21.78
C GLY A 467 23.47 -4.06 -21.13
N ASN A 468 23.54 -5.02 -20.20
CA ASN A 468 22.35 -5.56 -19.55
C ASN A 468 21.90 -4.64 -18.40
N LEU A 469 20.64 -4.21 -18.42
CA LEU A 469 20.05 -3.34 -17.39
C LEU A 469 19.98 -4.00 -16.01
N ALA A 470 20.28 -5.29 -15.86
CA ALA A 470 20.54 -5.88 -14.55
C ALA A 470 21.78 -5.30 -13.85
N ALA A 471 22.63 -4.56 -14.56
CA ALA A 471 23.73 -3.78 -13.99
C ALA A 471 23.38 -2.32 -13.70
N ASP A 472 22.13 -1.89 -13.92
CA ASP A 472 21.63 -0.54 -13.62
C ASP A 472 21.26 -0.47 -12.12
N PHE A 473 22.24 -0.07 -11.31
CA PHE A 473 22.12 -0.01 -9.86
C PHE A 473 21.64 1.36 -9.36
N THR A 474 21.63 2.38 -10.21
CA THR A 474 21.01 3.69 -9.92
C THR A 474 19.53 3.73 -10.32
N GLY A 475 19.09 2.83 -11.20
CA GLY A 475 17.72 2.69 -11.68
C GLY A 475 17.31 3.79 -12.68
N ASP A 476 18.28 4.43 -13.33
CA ASP A 476 18.04 5.58 -14.21
C ASP A 476 17.92 5.21 -15.70
N GLY A 477 18.04 3.92 -16.02
CA GLY A 477 17.95 3.38 -17.38
C GLY A 477 19.21 3.55 -18.21
N THR A 478 20.31 4.04 -17.62
CA THR A 478 21.60 4.22 -18.28
C THR A 478 22.71 3.51 -17.52
N LEU A 479 23.54 2.72 -18.23
CA LEU A 479 24.70 2.09 -17.62
C LEU A 479 25.91 3.03 -17.69
N ASP A 480 26.29 3.58 -16.55
CA ASP A 480 27.42 4.47 -16.42
C ASP A 480 28.27 4.25 -15.15
N PHE A 481 29.20 5.16 -14.89
CA PHE A 481 30.11 5.03 -13.76
C PHE A 481 29.39 5.01 -12.40
N PHE A 482 28.21 5.62 -12.29
CA PHE A 482 27.45 5.68 -11.05
C PHE A 482 26.87 4.31 -10.67
N ASP A 483 26.56 3.44 -11.62
CA ASP A 483 26.19 2.04 -11.35
C ASP A 483 27.33 1.24 -10.74
N VAL A 484 28.53 1.41 -11.30
CA VAL A 484 29.74 0.77 -10.79
C VAL A 484 30.01 1.24 -9.37
N GLN A 485 29.87 2.54 -9.11
CA GLN A 485 30.05 3.11 -7.78
C GLN A 485 28.97 2.64 -6.80
N ALA A 486 27.71 2.53 -7.24
CA ALA A 486 26.60 2.03 -6.44
C ALA A 486 26.77 0.55 -6.06
N PHE A 487 27.11 -0.31 -7.03
CA PHE A 487 27.44 -1.71 -6.78
C PHE A 487 28.61 -1.86 -5.80
N LEU A 488 29.72 -1.14 -6.01
CA LEU A 488 30.89 -1.21 -5.12
C LEU A 488 30.58 -0.72 -3.70
N ASN A 489 29.72 0.30 -3.55
CA ASN A 489 29.28 0.77 -2.24
C ASN A 489 28.46 -0.29 -1.50
N LEU A 490 27.55 -0.98 -2.21
CA LEU A 490 26.75 -2.08 -1.65
C LEU A 490 27.63 -3.29 -1.29
N TYR A 491 28.53 -3.68 -2.19
CA TYR A 491 29.48 -4.77 -1.98
C TYR A 491 30.41 -4.50 -0.79
N ALA A 492 30.94 -3.27 -0.67
CA ALA A 492 31.84 -2.88 0.42
C ALA A 492 31.13 -2.70 1.77
N ALA A 493 29.85 -2.33 1.77
CA ALA A 493 29.02 -2.28 2.97
C ALA A 493 28.78 -3.67 3.58
N GLY A 494 28.92 -4.73 2.76
CA GLY A 494 28.55 -6.09 3.12
C GLY A 494 27.03 -6.28 3.17
N CYS A 495 26.59 -7.53 3.17
CA CYS A 495 25.20 -7.87 3.41
C CYS A 495 25.01 -8.33 4.86
N PRO A 496 23.90 -7.97 5.53
CA PRO A 496 23.59 -8.47 6.86
C PRO A 496 23.35 -9.98 6.88
#